data_AF-A0A1Y3U2N3-F1
#
_entry.id   AF-A0A1Y3U2N3-F1
#
_cell.length_a   1.000
_cell.length_b   1.000
_cell.length_c   1.000
_cell.angle_alpha   90.00
_cell.angle_beta   90.00
_cell.angle_gamma   90.00
#
_symmetry.space_group_name_H-M   'P 1'
#
loop_
_entity.id
_entity.type
_entity.pdbx_description
1 polymer ?
#
loop_
_entity_poly.entity_id
_entity_poly.type
_entity_poly.pdbx_seq_one_letter_code
_entity_poly.pdbx_strand_id
1 'polypeptide(L)'
;MPKGVPNKRYTQEFKQLVVETMREEGLSLSETMRRFNINCLGIIKRWERIYLEEGPEGLAVERRGRKNTGQPAKLPKEIEEDLIAENQRLRAENAYLKNLQALVLEEERCRRRNRW
;
A
#
# COMPACT_ATOMS: atom_id res chain seq x y z
N MET A 1 -17.26 -1.87 41.07
CA MET A 1 -17.70 -1.42 39.72
C MET A 1 -17.70 -2.62 38.78
N PRO A 2 -18.78 -2.87 38.01
CA PRO A 2 -18.76 -3.94 37.02
C PRO A 2 -17.75 -3.59 35.91
N LYS A 3 -16.93 -4.57 35.51
CA LYS A 3 -15.93 -4.41 34.45
C LYS A 3 -16.67 -4.15 33.14
N GLY A 4 -16.27 -3.11 32.40
CA GLY A 4 -16.92 -2.72 31.13
C GLY A 4 -16.90 -3.83 30.07
N VAL A 5 -17.80 -3.73 29.09
CA VAL A 5 -17.95 -4.69 27.99
C VAL A 5 -16.60 -4.91 27.29
N PRO A 6 -16.17 -6.16 27.07
CA PRO A 6 -14.92 -6.43 26.37
C PRO A 6 -14.95 -5.89 24.94
N ASN A 7 -13.88 -5.21 24.52
CA ASN A 7 -13.75 -4.70 23.16
C ASN A 7 -13.80 -5.85 22.14
N LYS A 8 -14.60 -5.65 21.08
CA LYS A 8 -14.68 -6.57 19.93
C LYS A 8 -13.29 -6.71 19.30
N ARG A 9 -12.80 -7.95 19.20
CA ARG A 9 -11.52 -8.28 18.55
C ARG A 9 -11.79 -8.80 17.15
N TYR A 10 -11.04 -8.29 16.18
CA TYR A 10 -11.08 -8.74 14.80
C TYR A 10 -9.83 -9.58 14.52
N THR A 11 -10.00 -10.70 13.82
CA THR A 11 -8.89 -11.54 13.40
C THR A 11 -8.10 -10.85 12.29
N GLN A 12 -6.87 -11.31 12.02
CA GLN A 12 -6.03 -10.72 10.98
C GLN A 12 -6.69 -10.85 9.60
N GLU A 13 -7.22 -12.03 9.31
CA GLU A 13 -7.84 -12.39 8.03
C GLU A 13 -9.06 -11.51 7.77
N PHE A 14 -9.87 -11.25 8.81
CA PHE A 14 -11.00 -10.35 8.68
C PHE A 14 -10.57 -8.91 8.38
N LYS A 15 -9.52 -8.41 9.02
CA LYS A 15 -9.02 -7.06 8.75
C LYS A 15 -8.51 -6.93 7.31
N GLN A 16 -7.77 -7.94 6.83
CA GLN A 16 -7.25 -7.99 5.47
C GLN A 16 -8.40 -7.99 4.46
N LEU A 17 -9.37 -8.89 4.62
CA LEU A 17 -10.56 -8.97 3.79
C LEU A 17 -11.27 -7.62 3.67
N VAL A 18 -11.49 -6.93 4.79
CA VAL A 18 -12.16 -5.62 4.82
C VAL A 18 -11.41 -4.58 4.00
N VAL A 19 -10.08 -4.50 4.15
CA VAL A 19 -9.26 -3.49 3.46
C VAL A 19 -9.10 -3.81 1.98
N GLU A 20 -8.91 -5.08 1.63
CA GLU A 20 -8.78 -5.53 0.24
C GLU A 20 -10.07 -5.30 -0.53
N THR A 21 -11.21 -5.74 0.01
CA THR A 21 -12.52 -5.49 -0.61
C THR A 21 -12.79 -3.99 -0.78
N MET A 22 -12.45 -3.18 0.23
CA MET A 22 -12.63 -1.72 0.13
C MET A 22 -11.83 -1.12 -1.02
N ARG A 23 -10.60 -1.59 -1.26
CA ARG A 23 -9.73 -1.07 -2.33
C ARG A 23 -10.07 -1.61 -3.71
N GLU A 24 -10.39 -2.90 -3.80
CA GLU A 24 -10.77 -3.55 -5.06
C GLU A 24 -12.07 -2.98 -5.62
N GLU A 25 -13.05 -2.73 -4.76
CA GLU A 25 -14.34 -2.18 -5.16
C GLU A 25 -14.42 -0.65 -5.08
N GLY A 26 -13.38 0.01 -4.57
CA GLY A 26 -13.35 1.48 -4.45
C GLY A 26 -14.36 2.05 -3.45
N LEU A 27 -14.68 1.31 -2.39
CA LEU A 27 -15.67 1.69 -1.39
C LEU A 27 -15.17 2.84 -0.51
N SER A 28 -16.07 3.75 -0.13
CA SER A 28 -15.80 4.71 0.93
C SER A 28 -15.76 4.02 2.30
N LEU A 29 -15.08 4.65 3.28
CA LEU A 29 -15.05 4.15 4.66
C LEU A 29 -16.45 3.87 5.24
N SER A 30 -17.44 4.70 4.88
CA SER A 30 -18.83 4.58 5.34
C SER A 30 -19.60 3.43 4.70
N GLU A 31 -19.27 3.09 3.45
CA GLU A 31 -19.83 1.92 2.77
C GLU A 31 -19.21 0.64 3.32
N THR A 32 -17.89 0.60 3.48
CA THR A 32 -17.17 -0.51 4.13
C THR A 32 -17.69 -0.76 5.54
N MET A 33 -17.91 0.31 6.31
CA MET A 33 -18.47 0.23 7.66
C MET A 33 -19.84 -0.47 7.68
N ARG A 34 -20.73 -0.08 6.77
CA ARG A 34 -22.08 -0.66 6.64
C ARG A 34 -22.02 -2.10 6.17
N ARG A 35 -21.20 -2.40 5.16
CA ARG A 35 -21.08 -3.73 4.56
C ARG A 35 -20.58 -4.77 5.55
N PHE A 36 -19.57 -4.41 6.36
CA PHE A 36 -18.94 -5.33 7.31
C PHE A 36 -19.48 -5.19 8.75
N ASN A 37 -20.51 -4.36 8.94
CA ASN A 37 -21.16 -4.09 10.24
C ASN A 37 -20.13 -3.73 11.35
N ILE A 38 -19.21 -2.82 11.01
CA ILE A 38 -18.17 -2.32 11.92
C ILE A 38 -18.68 -1.02 12.53
N ASN A 39 -18.56 -0.84 13.85
CA ASN A 39 -19.18 0.31 14.52
C ASN A 39 -18.31 1.60 14.49
N CYS A 40 -17.15 1.58 13.87
CA CYS A 40 -16.20 2.70 13.94
C CYS A 40 -15.38 2.87 12.65
N LEU A 41 -15.60 4.00 11.96
CA LEU A 41 -14.81 4.43 10.80
C LEU A 41 -13.31 4.56 11.11
N GLY A 42 -12.98 5.03 12.32
CA GLY A 42 -11.58 5.22 12.73
C GLY A 42 -10.78 3.92 12.82
N ILE A 43 -11.46 2.79 13.03
CA ILE A 43 -10.80 1.47 13.02
C ILE A 43 -10.43 1.08 11.58
N ILE A 44 -11.35 1.26 10.62
CA ILE A 44 -11.11 0.95 9.20
C ILE A 44 -9.99 1.82 8.65
N LYS A 45 -10.03 3.14 8.90
CA LYS A 45 -8.98 4.08 8.50
C LYS A 45 -7.61 3.68 9.05
N ARG A 46 -7.56 3.13 10.28
CA ARG A 46 -6.31 2.65 10.86
C ARG A 46 -5.81 1.38 10.17
N TRP A 47 -6.69 0.44 9.85
CA TRP A 47 -6.31 -0.78 9.14
C TRP A 47 -5.80 -0.47 7.73
N GLU A 48 -6.47 0.41 7.00
CA GLU A 48 -6.04 0.88 5.69
C GLU A 48 -4.62 1.46 5.73
N ARG A 49 -4.34 2.33 6.70
CA ARG A 49 -3.00 2.89 6.88
C ARG A 49 -1.95 1.81 7.14
N ILE A 50 -2.23 0.88 8.05
CA ILE A 50 -1.31 -0.22 8.38
C ILE A 50 -1.06 -1.09 7.15
N TYR A 51 -2.11 -1.41 6.38
CA TYR A 51 -1.99 -2.21 5.17
C TYR A 51 -1.12 -1.53 4.12
N LEU A 52 -1.25 -0.20 3.96
CA LEU A 52 -0.45 0.59 3.03
C LEU A 52 1.02 0.75 3.46
N GLU A 53 1.27 0.90 4.75
CA GLU A 53 2.62 1.15 5.29
C GLU A 53 3.41 -0.13 5.56
N GLU A 54 2.74 -1.17 6.08
CA GLU A 54 3.38 -2.38 6.62
C GLU A 54 2.91 -3.66 5.92
N GLY A 55 1.96 -3.58 4.98
CA GLY A 55 1.41 -4.75 4.29
C GLY A 55 0.39 -5.56 5.10
N PRO A 56 -0.09 -6.68 4.54
CA PRO A 56 -1.08 -7.55 5.18
C PRO A 56 -0.56 -8.16 6.49
N GLU A 57 0.72 -8.44 6.62
CA GLU A 57 1.36 -8.96 7.85
C GLU A 57 1.28 -7.92 8.99
N GLY A 58 1.33 -6.63 8.66
CA GLY A 58 1.19 -5.54 9.61
C GLY A 58 -0.12 -5.59 10.40
N LEU A 59 -1.20 -6.16 9.83
CA LEU A 59 -2.51 -6.26 10.50
C LEU A 59 -2.57 -7.33 11.60
N ALA A 60 -1.60 -8.25 11.63
CA ALA A 60 -1.41 -9.27 12.68
C ALA A 60 -0.88 -8.66 13.98
N VAL A 61 -0.10 -7.59 13.88
CA VAL A 61 0.67 -7.04 14.99
C VAL A 61 -0.23 -6.34 16.01
N GLU A 62 -0.22 -6.83 17.26
CA GLU A 62 -0.91 -6.20 18.39
C GLU A 62 -0.19 -4.92 18.81
N ARG A 63 -0.89 -3.78 18.70
CA ARG A 63 -0.33 -2.44 18.97
C ARG A 63 -0.85 -1.82 20.27
N ARG A 64 -1.80 -2.47 20.97
CA ARG A 64 -2.35 -1.93 22.22
C ARG A 64 -1.28 -1.89 23.31
N GLY A 65 -1.17 -0.75 23.99
CA GLY A 65 -0.21 -0.55 25.09
C GLY A 65 1.25 -0.40 24.67
N ARG A 66 1.56 -0.48 23.37
CA ARG A 66 2.90 -0.20 22.87
C ARG A 66 3.14 1.30 22.96
N LYS A 67 4.21 1.69 23.68
CA LYS A 67 4.68 3.08 23.69
C LYS A 67 5.01 3.48 22.26
N ASN A 68 4.58 4.67 21.85
CA ASN A 68 4.89 5.20 20.53
C ASN A 68 6.40 5.50 20.51
N THR A 69 7.22 4.54 20.06
CA THR A 69 8.62 4.78 19.72
C THR A 69 8.58 5.59 18.43
N GLY A 70 8.41 6.90 18.59
CA GLY A 70 8.26 7.82 17.49
C GLY A 70 9.42 7.70 16.51
N GLN A 71 9.06 7.81 15.23
CA GLN A 71 9.92 7.87 14.05
C GLN A 71 10.69 6.58 13.74
N PRO A 72 10.61 6.05 12.50
CA PRO A 72 11.47 4.96 12.08
C PRO A 72 12.93 5.37 12.29
N ALA A 73 13.77 4.42 12.73
CA ALA A 73 15.19 4.66 12.84
C ALA A 73 15.70 5.19 11.50
N LYS A 74 16.32 6.37 11.51
CA LYS A 74 16.94 6.92 10.30
C LYS A 74 18.00 5.92 9.84
N LEU A 75 17.98 5.61 8.54
CA LEU A 75 19.05 4.80 7.96
C LEU A 75 20.39 5.53 8.19
N PRO A 76 21.50 4.78 8.36
CA PRO A 76 22.83 5.36 8.24
C PRO A 76 22.95 6.14 6.93
N LYS A 77 23.55 7.33 6.96
CA LYS A 77 23.64 8.24 5.80
C LYS A 77 24.25 7.57 4.57
N GLU A 78 25.26 6.71 4.77
CA GLU A 78 25.92 5.96 3.70
C GLU A 78 24.93 5.08 2.92
N ILE A 79 24.06 4.36 3.65
CA ILE A 79 23.03 3.50 3.03
C ILE A 79 21.99 4.34 2.28
N GLU A 80 21.64 5.51 2.83
CA GLU A 80 20.70 6.42 2.17
C GLU A 80 21.26 6.98 0.84
N GLU A 81 22.54 7.34 0.82
CA GLU A 81 23.23 7.82 -0.40
C GLU A 81 23.31 6.73 -1.48
N ASP A 82 23.69 5.50 -1.10
CA ASP A 82 23.72 4.36 -2.02
C ASP A 82 22.34 4.06 -2.64
N LEU A 83 21.29 4.11 -1.82
CA LEU A 83 19.91 3.91 -2.29
C LEU A 83 19.47 5.02 -3.25
N ILE A 84 19.89 6.27 -3.01
CA ILE A 84 19.59 7.39 -3.91
C ILE A 84 20.29 7.18 -5.27
N ALA A 85 21.58 6.81 -5.26
CA ALA A 85 22.34 6.56 -6.47
C ALA A 85 21.73 5.41 -7.29
N GLU A 86 21.37 4.31 -6.63
CA GLU A 86 20.72 3.17 -7.28
C GLU A 86 19.34 3.55 -7.83
N ASN A 87 18.54 4.35 -7.10
CA ASN A 87 17.25 4.83 -7.62
C ASN A 87 17.41 5.69 -8.87
N GLN A 88 18.43 6.55 -8.92
CA GLN A 88 18.75 7.36 -10.10
C GLN A 88 19.16 6.47 -11.29
N ARG A 89 20.03 5.48 -11.05
CA ARG A 89 20.44 4.49 -12.07
C ARG A 89 19.22 3.76 -12.65
N LEU A 90 18.35 3.25 -11.79
CA LEU A 90 17.13 2.55 -12.19
C LEU A 90 16.14 3.45 -12.93
N ARG A 91 16.03 4.73 -12.56
CA ARG A 91 15.19 5.69 -13.31
C ARG A 91 15.73 5.94 -14.71
N ALA A 92 17.04 6.07 -14.86
CA ALA A 92 17.68 6.23 -16.17
C ALA A 92 17.48 4.98 -17.03
N GLU A 93 17.67 3.78 -16.45
CA GLU A 93 17.43 2.50 -17.13
C GLU A 93 15.98 2.36 -17.59
N ASN A 94 15.02 2.66 -16.71
CA ASN A 94 13.59 2.66 -17.06
C ASN A 94 13.25 3.67 -18.16
N ALA A 95 13.85 4.87 -18.15
CA ALA A 95 13.65 5.86 -19.20
C ALA A 95 14.19 5.37 -20.55
N TYR A 96 15.37 4.74 -20.55
CA TYR A 96 15.96 4.14 -21.73
C TYR A 96 15.07 3.03 -22.31
N LEU A 97 14.58 2.12 -21.47
CA LEU A 97 13.69 1.04 -21.90
C LEU A 97 12.38 1.57 -22.49
N LYS A 98 11.77 2.60 -21.89
CA LYS A 98 10.57 3.25 -22.42
C LYS A 98 10.82 3.90 -23.79
N ASN A 99 11.96 4.54 -23.96
CA ASN A 99 12.35 5.14 -25.25
C ASN A 99 12.55 4.06 -26.32
N LEU A 100 13.21 2.95 -25.97
CA LEU A 100 13.38 1.82 -26.88
C LEU A 100 12.03 1.22 -27.31
N GLN A 101 11.12 1.01 -26.36
CA GLN A 101 9.77 0.54 -26.66
C GLN A 101 9.01 1.51 -27.59
N ALA A 102 9.14 2.83 -27.36
CA ALA A 102 8.52 3.83 -28.22
C ALA A 102 9.06 3.78 -29.66
N LEU A 103 10.37 3.60 -29.85
CA LEU A 103 10.99 3.48 -31.17
C LEU A 103 10.51 2.23 -31.92
N VAL A 104 10.46 1.08 -31.23
CA VAL A 104 9.96 -0.17 -31.80
C VAL A 104 8.49 -0.02 -32.24
N LEU A 105 7.65 0.56 -31.38
CA LEU A 105 6.24 0.82 -31.71
C LEU A 105 6.09 1.74 -32.92
N GLU A 106 6.92 2.78 -33.03
CA GLU A 106 6.90 3.71 -34.15
C GLU A 106 7.38 3.05 -35.46
N GLU A 107 8.41 2.20 -35.39
CA GLU A 107 8.87 1.41 -36.52
C GLU A 107 7.77 0.47 -37.02
N GLU A 108 7.08 -0.22 -36.12
CA GLU A 108 5.96 -1.08 -36.48
C GLU A 108 4.80 -0.31 -37.14
N ARG A 109 4.48 0.88 -36.63
CA ARG A 109 3.47 1.76 -37.23
C ARG A 109 3.86 2.16 -38.65
N CYS A 110 5.10 2.57 -38.85
CA CYS A 110 5.63 2.91 -40.17
C CYS A 110 5.58 1.71 -41.14
N ARG A 111 6.01 0.51 -40.69
CA ARG A 111 5.95 -0.71 -41.50
C ARG A 111 4.52 -1.09 -41.89
N ARG A 112 3.54 -0.93 -40.98
CA ARG A 112 2.12 -1.18 -41.30
C ARG A 112 1.59 -0.18 -42.32
N ARG A 113 1.95 1.12 -42.21
CA ARG A 113 1.55 2.15 -43.17
C ARG A 113 2.10 1.89 -44.57
N ASN A 114 3.35 1.45 -44.68
CA ASN A 114 4.01 1.19 -45.98
C ASN A 114 3.59 -0.14 -46.63
N ARG A 115 2.73 -0.95 -45.98
CA ARG A 115 2.17 -2.19 -46.54
C ARG A 115 0.84 -1.99 -47.27
N TRP A 116 0.31 -0.76 -47.30
CA TRP A 116 -0.91 -0.37 -48.02
C TRP A 116 -0.57 0.60 -49.14
#